data_AF-A0A9P6T9M0-F1
#
_entry.id   AF-A0A9P6T9M0-F1
#
_cell.length_a   1.000
_cell.length_b   1.000
_cell.length_c   1.000
_cell.angle_alpha   90.00
_cell.angle_beta   90.00
_cell.angle_gamma   90.00
#
_symmetry.space_group_name_H-M   'P 1'
#
loop_
_entity.id
_entity.type
_entity.pdbx_description
1 polymer ?
#
loop_
_entity_poly.entity_id
_entity_poly.type
_entity_poly.pdbx_seq_one_letter_code
_entity_poly.pdbx_strand_id
1 'polypeptide(L)'
;SVVLYVLDKFLAEKSKCGGVFYKGSFFPGRHYEKQSPQCFWCWHVGHTAKWCKITPLCSSCCEDHETLGCTAIKPLTISRCCLRFKY
;
A
#
# COMPACT_ATOMS: atom_id res chain seq x y z
N SER A 1 -1.15 -9.98 5.74
CA SER A 1 0.26 -10.42 5.80
C SER A 1 0.80 -10.11 7.18
N VAL A 2 1.75 -10.91 7.69
CA VAL A 2 2.44 -10.65 8.97
C VAL A 2 3.89 -10.34 8.65
N VAL A 3 4.42 -9.24 9.19
CA VAL A 3 5.84 -8.89 9.07
C VAL A 3 6.51 -9.25 10.38
N LEU A 4 7.53 -10.10 10.30
CA LEU A 4 8.31 -10.55 11.45
C LEU A 4 9.71 -9.95 11.36
N TYR A 5 10.14 -9.29 12.43
CA TYR A 5 11.53 -8.90 12.60
C TYR A 5 12.22 -9.96 13.47
N VAL A 6 13.01 -10.83 12.84
CA VAL A 6 13.70 -11.94 13.51
C VAL A 6 15.16 -11.54 13.73
N LEU A 7 15.61 -11.55 14.98
CA LEU A 7 16.98 -11.18 15.35
C LEU A 7 18.01 -12.27 15.00
N ASP A 8 17.61 -13.53 15.09
CA ASP A 8 18.46 -14.67 14.78
C ASP A 8 18.46 -14.97 13.27
N LYS A 9 19.64 -14.90 12.64
CA LYS A 9 19.81 -15.11 11.20
C LYS A 9 19.43 -16.54 10.78
N PHE A 10 19.76 -17.55 11.57
CA PHE A 10 19.52 -18.94 11.21
C PHE A 10 18.02 -19.28 11.27
N LEU A 11 17.32 -18.77 12.29
CA LEU A 11 15.88 -18.85 12.41
C LEU A 11 15.18 -18.11 11.27
N ALA A 12 15.68 -16.92 10.90
CA ALA A 12 15.16 -16.17 9.77
C ALA A 12 15.26 -16.98 8.46
N GLU A 13 16.41 -17.58 8.16
CA GLU A 13 16.58 -18.43 6.97
C GLU A 13 15.67 -19.67 6.99
N LYS A 14 15.54 -20.35 8.13
CA LYS A 14 14.59 -21.47 8.26
C LYS A 14 13.15 -21.06 8.02
N SER A 15 12.74 -19.91 8.53
CA SER A 15 11.38 -19.39 8.36
C SER A 15 11.06 -18.99 6.92
N LYS A 16 12.07 -18.64 6.11
CA LYS A 16 11.88 -18.37 4.66
C LYS A 16 11.46 -19.63 3.89
N CYS A 17 12.07 -20.78 4.19
CA CYS A 17 11.75 -22.03 3.51
C CYS A 17 10.54 -22.75 4.13
N GLY A 18 10.44 -22.73 5.46
CA GLY A 18 9.44 -23.50 6.21
C GLY A 18 8.15 -22.75 6.54
N GLY A 19 8.15 -21.41 6.48
CA GLY A 19 7.04 -20.60 6.98
C GLY A 19 6.94 -20.58 8.51
N VAL A 20 5.88 -19.94 9.01
CA VAL A 20 5.62 -19.73 10.44
C VAL A 20 4.16 -20.04 10.74
N PHE A 21 3.91 -20.75 11.84
CA PHE A 21 2.56 -20.91 12.39
C PHE A 21 2.27 -19.82 13.42
N TYR A 22 1.14 -19.14 13.26
CA TYR A 22 0.67 -18.15 14.22
C TYR A 22 -0.84 -18.30 14.42
N LYS A 23 -1.27 -18.47 15.67
CA LYS A 23 -2.69 -18.69 16.07
C LYS A 23 -3.39 -19.79 15.24
N GLY A 24 -2.72 -20.93 15.06
CA GLY A 24 -3.26 -22.06 14.29
C GLY A 24 -3.29 -21.86 12.77
N SER A 25 -2.82 -20.72 12.26
CA SER A 25 -2.74 -20.43 10.83
C SER A 25 -1.30 -20.55 10.33
N PHE A 26 -1.11 -21.19 9.17
CA PHE A 26 0.19 -21.29 8.51
C PHE A 26 0.45 -20.07 7.61
N PHE A 27 1.63 -19.47 7.75
CA PHE A 27 2.10 -18.37 6.93
C PHE A 27 3.36 -18.80 6.18
N PRO A 28 3.32 -18.96 4.84
CA PRO A 28 4.50 -19.34 4.09
C PRO A 28 5.57 -18.24 4.16
N GLY A 29 6.82 -18.65 4.28
CA GLY A 29 7.96 -17.75 4.22
C GLY A 29 8.06 -17.12 2.83
N ARG A 30 8.08 -15.79 2.76
CA ARG A 30 8.35 -15.05 1.53
C ARG A 30 9.26 -13.87 1.84
N HIS A 31 10.14 -13.55 0.90
CA HIS A 31 10.85 -12.28 0.97
C HIS A 31 9.85 -11.14 0.90
N TYR A 32 10.00 -10.16 1.79
CA TYR A 32 9.22 -8.95 1.70
C TYR A 32 9.71 -8.14 0.50
N GLU A 33 8.90 -8.12 -0.55
CA GLU A 33 9.09 -7.21 -1.67
C GLU A 33 8.50 -5.87 -1.29
N LYS A 34 9.37 -4.86 -1.13
CA LYS A 34 8.93 -3.49 -0.90
C LYS A 34 8.11 -3.07 -2.12
N GLN A 35 6.81 -2.83 -1.90
CA GLN A 35 5.97 -2.30 -2.97
C GLN A 35 6.52 -0.96 -3.43
N SER A 36 6.50 -0.77 -4.76
CA SER A 36 6.86 0.52 -5.36
C SER A 36 6.00 1.62 -4.72
N PRO A 37 6.58 2.78 -4.39
CA PRO A 37 5.86 3.82 -3.68
C PRO A 37 4.61 4.23 -4.46
N GLN A 38 3.48 4.28 -3.75
CA GLN A 38 2.29 4.95 -4.23
C GLN A 38 2.41 6.45 -3.95
N CYS A 39 2.12 7.25 -4.96
CA CYS A 39 2.04 8.69 -4.84
C CYS A 39 0.70 9.08 -4.19
N PHE A 40 0.70 9.65 -2.98
CA PHE A 40 -0.53 10.13 -2.33
C PHE A 40 -1.10 11.42 -2.94
N TRP A 41 -0.45 11.98 -3.96
CA TRP A 41 -0.93 13.14 -4.70
C TRP A 41 -1.82 12.71 -5.89
N CYS A 42 -1.40 11.72 -6.68
CA CYS A 42 -2.11 11.27 -7.87
C CYS A 42 -2.54 9.78 -7.84
N TRP A 43 -2.26 9.07 -6.75
CA TRP A 43 -2.55 7.64 -6.50
C TRP A 43 -1.89 6.64 -7.47
N HIS A 44 -0.99 7.09 -8.33
CA HIS A 44 -0.16 6.24 -9.18
C HIS A 44 1.00 5.61 -8.42
N VAL A 45 1.38 4.40 -8.83
CA VAL A 45 2.56 3.69 -8.34
C VAL A 45 3.79 4.09 -9.17
N GLY A 46 4.97 4.14 -8.55
CA GLY A 46 6.25 4.40 -9.24
C GLY A 46 6.95 5.68 -8.82
N HIS A 47 6.30 6.53 -8.02
CA HIS A 47 6.90 7.76 -7.48
C HIS A 47 6.23 8.17 -6.16
N THR A 48 6.87 9.07 -5.42
CA THR A 48 6.29 9.67 -4.21
C THR A 48 5.68 11.04 -4.52
N ALA A 49 4.79 11.52 -3.64
CA ALA A 49 4.14 12.83 -3.80
C ALA A 49 5.12 14.00 -3.98
N LYS A 50 6.30 13.92 -3.34
CA LYS A 50 7.37 14.92 -3.47
C LYS A 50 7.85 15.14 -4.91
N TRP A 51 7.76 14.12 -5.76
CA TRP A 51 8.21 14.16 -7.15
C TRP A 51 7.04 14.16 -8.14
N CYS A 52 5.82 14.33 -7.66
CA CYS A 52 4.63 14.36 -8.51
C CYS A 52 4.53 15.72 -9.21
N LYS A 53 4.25 15.70 -10.51
CA LYS A 53 4.01 16.89 -11.34
C LYS A 53 2.59 16.94 -11.91
N ILE A 54 1.72 16.06 -11.44
CA ILE A 54 0.34 15.90 -11.91
C ILE A 54 -0.58 16.69 -10.97
N THR A 55 -1.75 17.07 -11.46
CA THR A 55 -2.84 17.58 -10.62
C THR A 55 -3.14 16.61 -9.47
N PRO A 56 -3.43 17.13 -8.26
CA PRO A 56 -3.85 16.29 -7.15
C PRO A 56 -5.17 15.60 -7.48
N LEU A 57 -5.29 14.36 -7.03
CA LEU A 57 -6.50 13.57 -7.18
C LEU A 57 -7.14 13.38 -5.80
N CYS A 58 -8.41 13.77 -5.70
CA CYS A 58 -9.15 13.75 -4.46
C CYS A 58 -9.33 12.32 -3.95
N SER A 59 -8.95 12.09 -2.69
CA SER A 59 -9.07 10.78 -2.05
C SER A 59 -10.52 10.35 -1.82
N SER A 60 -11.43 11.31 -1.69
CA SER A 60 -12.85 11.10 -1.39
C SER A 60 -13.70 10.88 -2.64
N CYS A 61 -13.45 11.64 -3.71
CA CYS A 61 -14.30 11.63 -4.90
C CYS A 61 -13.60 11.22 -6.21
N CYS A 62 -12.28 11.01 -6.21
CA CYS A 62 -11.49 10.58 -7.37
C CYS A 62 -11.40 11.58 -8.55
N GLU A 63 -11.61 12.87 -8.30
CA GLU A 63 -11.53 13.94 -9.31
C GLU A 63 -10.25 14.75 -9.15
N ASP A 64 -9.87 15.51 -10.19
CA ASP A 64 -8.64 16.30 -10.27
C ASP A 64 -8.71 17.59 -9.41
N HIS A 65 -8.74 17.42 -8.09
CA HIS A 65 -8.59 18.48 -7.11
C HIS A 65 -8.02 17.98 -5.78
N GLU A 66 -7.56 18.91 -4.95
CA GLU A 66 -7.12 18.58 -3.59
C GLU A 66 -8.28 18.14 -2.71
N THR A 67 -8.07 17.11 -1.90
CA THR A 67 -9.10 16.60 -0.97
C THR A 67 -9.63 17.70 -0.04
N LEU A 68 -8.79 18.67 0.35
CA LEU A 68 -9.17 19.77 1.24
C LEU A 68 -10.26 20.69 0.64
N GLY A 69 -10.28 20.86 -0.69
CA GLY A 69 -11.27 21.68 -1.40
C GLY A 69 -12.47 20.89 -1.92
N CYS A 70 -12.63 19.63 -1.51
CA CYS A 70 -13.69 18.77 -2.04
C CYS A 70 -15.06 19.16 -1.46
N THR A 71 -15.99 19.55 -2.34
CA THR A 71 -17.38 19.85 -1.98
C THR A 71 -18.32 18.67 -2.21
N ALA A 72 -17.80 17.52 -2.64
CA ALA A 72 -18.61 16.35 -2.95
C ALA A 72 -19.13 15.69 -1.66
N ILE A 73 -20.43 15.83 -1.41
CA ILE A 73 -21.15 15.07 -0.38
C ILE A 73 -21.44 13.68 -0.97
N LYS A 74 -20.47 12.76 -0.93
CA LYS A 74 -20.71 11.34 -1.24
C LYS A 74 -20.85 10.54 0.06
N PRO A 75 -21.88 9.69 0.23
CA PRO A 75 -21.98 8.82 1.39
C PRO A 75 -20.76 7.89 1.42
N LEU A 76 -20.14 7.78 2.60
CA LEU A 76 -18.90 7.05 2.89
C LEU A 76 -19.04 5.53 2.77
N THR A 77 -19.71 5.02 1.75
CA THR A 77 -19.95 3.59 1.57
C THR A 77 -19.02 2.98 0.53
N ILE A 78 -17.72 3.31 0.61
CA ILE A 78 -16.60 2.77 -0.19
C ILE A 78 -16.27 3.61 -1.44
N SER A 79 -15.69 4.79 -1.25
CA SER A 79 -14.87 5.45 -2.29
C SER A 79 -13.43 5.54 -1.80
N ARG A 80 -12.73 4.41 -1.82
CA ARG A 80 -11.27 4.44 -1.71
C ARG A 80 -10.72 4.55 -3.12
N CYS A 81 -10.26 5.75 -3.48
CA CYS A 81 -9.48 5.95 -4.68
C CYS A 81 -8.11 5.25 -4.55
N CYS A 82 -8.11 3.91 -4.61
CA CYS A 82 -6.93 3.10 -4.40
C CYS A 82 -6.37 2.66 -5.75
N LEU A 83 -5.09 3.01 -5.97
CA LEU A 83 -4.17 2.43 -6.97
C LEU A 83 -4.62 2.63 -8.43
N ARG A 84 -4.05 3.65 -9.10
CA ARG A 84 -4.10 3.75 -10.56
C ARG A 84 -2.85 3.15 -11.18
N PHE A 85 -3.00 2.04 -11.88
CA PHE A 85 -1.98 1.52 -12.80
C PHE A 85 -2.00 2.37 -14.08
N LYS A 86 -0.85 2.86 -14.54
CA LYS A 86 -0.73 3.33 -15.92
C LYS A 86 -0.58 2.08 -16.79
N TYR A 87 -1.54 1.82 -17.68
CA TYR A 87 -1.38 0.88 -18.80
C TYR A 87 -0.68 1.61 -19.94
#